data_AF-A0A1I2JF44-F1
#
_entry.id   AF-A0A1I2JF44-F1
#
_cell.length_a   1.000
_cell.length_b   1.000
_cell.length_c   1.000
_cell.angle_alpha   90.00
_cell.angle_beta   90.00
_cell.angle_gamma   90.00
#
_symmetry.space_group_name_H-M   'P 1'
#
loop_
_entity.id
_entity.type
_entity.pdbx_description
1 polymer ?
#
loop_
_entity_poly.entity_id
_entity_poly.type
_entity_poly.pdbx_seq_one_letter_code
_entity_poly.pdbx_strand_id
1 'polypeptide(L)'
;MATQITTTPPSAGTFADRIKVLIQRVGSVTEIARMCGFSEGVVRSWRDGNTDPSRARCVTLAKTMGISLVWLVAGEGSMIQSEAITSGEELGTETSLTQRQRTKLRTAADTLHASGVAMDPNRLNTALRILQSELDLADSNLSLADNADLLADLYEILGPGGNDVDAAAMVAFNHRLGDRLKRDRQIA
;
A
#
# COMPACT_ATOMS: atom_id res chain seq x y z
N MET A 1 -17.08 30.90 -23.77
CA MET A 1 -17.77 29.85 -23.00
C MET A 1 -16.83 28.67 -22.90
N ALA A 2 -16.23 28.44 -21.73
CA ALA A 2 -15.25 27.37 -21.51
C ALA A 2 -15.97 26.11 -21.07
N THR A 3 -15.96 25.09 -21.92
CA THR A 3 -16.52 23.77 -21.64
C THR A 3 -15.55 23.04 -20.72
N GLN A 4 -15.90 22.89 -19.44
CA GLN A 4 -15.10 22.11 -18.50
C GLN A 4 -15.24 20.62 -18.82
N ILE A 5 -14.12 20.00 -19.14
CA ILE A 5 -13.91 18.56 -19.25
C ILE A 5 -13.88 17.97 -17.83
N THR A 6 -15.02 17.47 -17.36
CA THR A 6 -15.07 16.62 -16.16
C THR A 6 -14.80 15.18 -16.59
N THR A 7 -13.52 14.78 -16.67
CA THR A 7 -13.17 13.37 -16.87
C THR A 7 -12.97 12.73 -15.49
N THR A 8 -14.09 12.26 -14.92
CA THR A 8 -14.10 11.37 -13.77
C THR A 8 -13.26 10.12 -14.09
N PRO A 9 -12.32 9.68 -13.23
CA PRO A 9 -11.58 8.45 -13.49
C PRO A 9 -12.56 7.26 -13.52
N PRO A 10 -12.52 6.38 -14.52
CA PRO A 10 -13.42 5.23 -14.57
C PRO A 10 -13.12 4.31 -13.39
N SER A 11 -14.07 4.18 -12.46
CA SER A 11 -14.19 2.98 -11.65
C SER A 11 -14.29 1.80 -12.63
N ALA A 12 -13.26 0.94 -12.62
CA ALA A 12 -13.03 0.03 -13.73
C ALA A 12 -14.08 -1.08 -13.75
N GLY A 13 -15.00 -0.99 -14.72
CA GLY A 13 -16.17 -1.85 -14.93
C GLY A 13 -15.88 -3.35 -15.05
N THR A 14 -16.27 -3.98 -16.15
CA THR A 14 -16.11 -5.43 -16.32
C THR A 14 -14.62 -5.83 -16.38
N PHE A 15 -14.31 -7.12 -16.26
CA PHE A 15 -12.96 -7.62 -16.46
C PHE A 15 -12.37 -7.17 -17.82
N ALA A 16 -13.20 -7.22 -18.86
CA ALA A 16 -12.87 -6.76 -20.20
C ALA A 16 -12.42 -5.29 -20.24
N ASP A 17 -13.08 -4.43 -19.46
CA ASP A 17 -12.72 -3.01 -19.38
C ASP A 17 -11.35 -2.82 -18.72
N ARG A 18 -11.03 -3.60 -17.68
CA ARG A 18 -9.70 -3.60 -17.07
C ARG A 18 -8.62 -4.08 -18.03
N ILE A 19 -8.90 -5.07 -18.86
CA ILE A 19 -7.97 -5.49 -19.93
C ILE A 19 -7.75 -4.35 -20.95
N LYS A 20 -8.79 -3.59 -21.32
CA LYS A 20 -8.62 -2.42 -22.21
C LYS A 20 -7.69 -1.37 -21.59
N VAL A 21 -7.82 -1.11 -20.29
CA VAL A 21 -6.92 -0.20 -19.57
C VAL A 21 -5.48 -0.73 -19.59
N LEU A 22 -5.27 -2.04 -19.40
CA LEU A 22 -3.93 -2.63 -19.52
C LEU A 22 -3.36 -2.49 -20.93
N ILE A 23 -4.18 -2.67 -21.97
CA ILE A 23 -3.76 -2.48 -23.37
C ILE A 23 -3.34 -1.03 -23.62
N GLN A 24 -4.07 -0.05 -23.09
CA GLN A 24 -3.70 1.37 -23.21
C GLN A 24 -2.36 1.67 -22.53
N ARG A 25 -2.08 1.03 -21.39
CA ARG A 25 -0.83 1.22 -20.64
C ARG A 25 0.38 0.54 -21.30
N VAL A 26 0.19 -0.68 -21.80
CA VAL A 26 1.24 -1.50 -22.40
C VAL A 26 1.46 -1.17 -23.89
N GLY A 27 0.44 -0.66 -24.57
CA GLY A 27 0.45 -0.22 -25.96
C GLY A 27 -0.27 -1.17 -26.93
N SER A 28 -0.28 -2.48 -26.69
CA SER A 28 -0.97 -3.43 -27.58
C SER A 28 -1.35 -4.76 -26.93
N VAL A 29 -2.29 -5.48 -27.56
CA VAL A 29 -2.68 -6.85 -27.21
C VAL A 29 -1.52 -7.83 -27.42
N THR A 30 -0.77 -7.67 -28.51
CA THR A 30 0.40 -8.48 -28.85
C THR A 30 1.46 -8.43 -27.76
N GLU A 31 1.71 -7.24 -27.21
CA GLU A 31 2.73 -7.08 -26.19
C GLU A 31 2.32 -7.72 -24.85
N ILE A 32 1.03 -7.64 -24.47
CA ILE A 32 0.49 -8.38 -23.33
C ILE A 32 0.66 -9.89 -23.51
N ALA A 33 0.32 -10.39 -24.69
CA ALA A 33 0.44 -11.81 -25.03
C ALA A 33 1.90 -12.28 -24.93
N ARG A 34 2.83 -11.48 -25.47
CA ARG A 34 4.28 -11.75 -25.44
C ARG A 34 4.84 -11.76 -24.02
N MET A 35 4.54 -10.74 -23.21
CA MET A 35 5.06 -10.64 -21.84
C MET A 35 4.52 -11.74 -20.92
N CYS A 36 3.24 -12.10 -21.05
CA CYS A 36 2.61 -13.10 -20.18
C CYS A 36 2.66 -14.54 -20.72
N GLY A 37 3.18 -14.77 -21.93
CA GLY A 37 3.23 -16.08 -22.56
C GLY A 37 1.87 -16.63 -22.97
N PHE A 38 0.94 -15.77 -23.41
CA PHE A 38 -0.39 -16.14 -23.89
C PHE A 38 -0.51 -16.04 -25.41
N SER A 39 -1.56 -16.61 -25.98
CA SER A 39 -1.92 -16.34 -27.37
C SER A 39 -2.68 -15.01 -27.49
N GLU A 40 -2.43 -14.26 -28.56
CA GLU A 40 -3.13 -13.00 -28.81
C GLU A 40 -4.65 -13.16 -28.87
N GLY A 41 -5.12 -14.27 -29.45
CA GLY A 41 -6.54 -14.58 -29.55
C GLY A 41 -7.21 -14.70 -28.17
N VAL A 42 -6.50 -15.26 -27.18
CA VAL A 42 -7.01 -15.37 -25.81
C VAL A 42 -7.10 -13.99 -25.14
N VAL A 43 -6.07 -13.15 -25.30
CA VAL A 43 -6.08 -11.79 -24.74
C VAL A 43 -7.17 -10.93 -25.40
N ARG A 44 -7.39 -11.10 -26.71
CA ARG A 44 -8.48 -10.46 -27.46
C ARG A 44 -9.86 -10.92 -26.97
N SER A 45 -10.02 -12.23 -26.74
CA SER A 45 -11.24 -12.81 -26.20
C SER A 45 -11.60 -12.25 -24.81
N TRP A 46 -10.60 -12.01 -23.97
CA TRP A 46 -10.79 -11.33 -22.67
C TRP A 46 -11.18 -9.86 -22.81
N ARG A 47 -10.48 -9.13 -23.68
CA ARG A 47 -10.75 -7.70 -23.95
C ARG A 47 -12.17 -7.48 -24.48
N ASP A 48 -12.66 -8.42 -25.29
CA ASP A 48 -13.98 -8.35 -25.91
C ASP A 48 -15.07 -8.92 -24.99
N GLY A 49 -14.69 -9.51 -23.84
CA GLY A 49 -15.62 -10.07 -22.86
C GLY A 49 -16.22 -11.43 -23.24
N ASN A 50 -15.64 -12.12 -24.22
CA ASN A 50 -16.14 -13.41 -24.72
C ASN A 50 -15.80 -14.58 -23.79
N THR A 51 -14.74 -14.45 -23.01
CA THR A 51 -14.25 -15.49 -22.09
C THR A 51 -13.64 -14.86 -20.86
N ASP A 52 -13.73 -15.56 -19.72
CA ASP A 52 -12.99 -15.19 -18.52
C ASP A 52 -11.67 -15.96 -18.39
N PRO A 53 -10.59 -15.32 -17.91
CA PRO A 53 -9.34 -16.00 -17.62
C PRO A 53 -9.48 -16.94 -16.41
N SER A 54 -8.74 -18.04 -16.44
CA SER A 54 -8.52 -18.85 -15.23
C SER A 54 -7.77 -18.04 -14.16
N ARG A 55 -7.96 -18.39 -12.89
CA ARG A 55 -7.21 -17.84 -11.75
C ARG A 55 -5.70 -17.80 -11.97
N ALA A 56 -5.11 -18.87 -12.51
CA ALA A 56 -3.67 -18.94 -12.78
C ALA A 56 -3.21 -17.84 -13.77
N ARG A 57 -4.00 -17.58 -14.81
CA ARG A 57 -3.71 -16.54 -15.80
C ARG A 57 -3.85 -15.13 -15.23
N CYS A 58 -4.81 -14.89 -14.31
CA CYS A 58 -4.90 -13.62 -13.59
C CYS A 58 -3.64 -13.36 -12.74
N VAL A 59 -3.13 -14.40 -12.06
CA VAL A 59 -1.89 -14.30 -11.28
C VAL A 59 -0.70 -13.97 -12.18
N THR A 60 -0.59 -14.61 -13.35
CA THR A 60 0.46 -14.31 -14.33
C THR A 60 0.39 -12.85 -14.80
N LEU A 61 -0.79 -12.35 -15.19
CA LEU A 61 -1.00 -10.94 -15.55
C LEU A 61 -0.54 -10.00 -14.44
N ALA A 62 -0.99 -10.26 -13.21
CA ALA A 62 -0.68 -9.44 -12.05
C ALA A 62 0.83 -9.33 -11.80
N LYS A 63 1.52 -10.48 -11.79
CA LYS A 63 2.96 -10.54 -11.53
C LYS A 63 3.78 -9.94 -12.67
N THR A 64 3.47 -10.28 -13.92
CA THR A 64 4.24 -9.82 -15.08
C THR A 64 4.14 -8.31 -15.28
N MET A 65 2.99 -7.71 -14.96
CA MET A 65 2.74 -6.29 -15.19
C MET A 65 2.89 -5.41 -13.93
N GLY A 66 3.21 -6.00 -12.77
CA GLY A 66 3.28 -5.28 -11.50
C GLY A 66 1.95 -4.63 -11.09
N ILE A 67 0.83 -5.33 -11.32
CA ILE A 67 -0.52 -4.83 -11.02
C ILE A 67 -1.19 -5.65 -9.91
N SER A 68 -2.10 -5.00 -9.18
CA SER A 68 -2.90 -5.64 -8.14
C SER A 68 -3.83 -6.70 -8.72
N LEU A 69 -3.73 -7.92 -8.19
CA LEU A 69 -4.65 -9.00 -8.53
C LEU A 69 -6.09 -8.68 -8.11
N VAL A 70 -6.27 -8.03 -6.97
CA VAL A 70 -7.59 -7.61 -6.46
C VAL A 70 -8.23 -6.61 -7.41
N TRP A 71 -7.45 -5.62 -7.88
CA TRP A 71 -7.93 -4.68 -8.88
C TRP A 71 -8.28 -5.39 -10.18
N LEU A 72 -7.41 -6.28 -10.68
CA LEU A 72 -7.63 -6.99 -11.94
C LEU A 72 -8.88 -7.88 -11.91
N VAL A 73 -9.16 -8.55 -10.79
CA VAL A 73 -10.26 -9.53 -10.71
C VAL A 73 -11.54 -8.92 -10.16
N ALA A 74 -11.47 -8.20 -9.04
CA ALA A 74 -12.64 -7.63 -8.37
C ALA A 74 -12.95 -6.19 -8.84
N GLY A 75 -11.99 -5.48 -9.44
CA GLY A 75 -12.16 -4.07 -9.77
C GLY A 75 -11.99 -3.13 -8.57
N GLU A 76 -11.52 -3.66 -7.44
CA GLU A 76 -11.38 -2.92 -6.19
C GLU A 76 -9.92 -2.51 -5.93
N GLY A 77 -9.72 -1.35 -5.30
CA GLY A 77 -8.41 -0.85 -4.92
C GLY A 77 -7.60 -0.21 -6.05
N SER A 78 -6.29 -0.02 -5.83
CA SER A 78 -5.38 0.58 -6.82
C SER A 78 -4.85 -0.45 -7.81
N MET A 79 -4.69 -0.05 -9.08
CA MET A 79 -4.12 -0.88 -10.13
C MET A 79 -2.65 -1.22 -9.87
N ILE A 80 -1.85 -0.25 -9.45
CA ILE A 80 -0.41 -0.46 -9.25
C ILE A 80 -0.24 -1.22 -7.95
N GLN A 81 0.50 -2.33 -8.03
CA GLN A 81 0.93 -3.02 -6.83
C GLN A 81 1.99 -2.16 -6.15
N SER A 82 1.61 -1.45 -5.09
CA SER A 82 2.59 -0.91 -4.15
C SER A 82 3.34 -2.11 -3.61
N GLU A 83 4.62 -2.24 -3.98
CA GLU A 83 5.43 -3.41 -3.64
C GLU A 83 5.65 -3.48 -2.13
N ALA A 84 4.71 -4.11 -1.45
CA ALA A 84 4.79 -4.41 -0.03
C ALA A 84 4.42 -5.87 0.22
N ILE A 85 4.76 -6.80 -0.68
CA ILE A 85 4.76 -8.25 -0.37
C ILE A 85 5.69 -9.07 -1.30
N THR A 86 6.96 -9.14 -0.88
CA THR A 86 7.86 -10.31 -0.76
C THR A 86 8.05 -11.32 -1.91
N SER A 87 9.25 -11.30 -2.48
CA SER A 87 10.21 -12.42 -2.67
C SER A 87 11.50 -11.75 -3.16
N GLY A 88 12.56 -11.60 -2.36
CA GLY A 88 13.48 -12.67 -2.00
C GLY A 88 14.75 -12.54 -2.84
N GLU A 89 15.80 -12.00 -2.23
CA GLU A 89 17.22 -11.93 -2.63
C GLU A 89 17.73 -10.81 -3.57
N GLU A 90 18.32 -9.81 -2.91
CA GLU A 90 19.66 -9.25 -3.10
C GLU A 90 20.03 -8.56 -4.44
N LEU A 91 19.99 -7.22 -4.44
CA LEU A 91 21.21 -6.40 -4.53
C LEU A 91 20.95 -4.93 -4.08
N GLY A 92 21.75 -4.41 -3.13
CA GLY A 92 22.04 -2.95 -3.07
C GLY A 92 21.58 -2.16 -1.83
N THR A 93 21.98 -2.57 -0.63
CA THR A 93 22.53 -1.74 0.47
C THR A 93 21.78 -0.56 1.12
N GLU A 94 20.76 0.07 0.52
CA GLU A 94 20.04 1.20 1.16
C GLU A 94 18.71 0.77 1.81
N THR A 95 18.05 -0.25 1.25
CA THR A 95 16.76 -0.78 1.75
C THR A 95 16.88 -1.61 3.04
N SER A 96 18.09 -1.99 3.44
CA SER A 96 18.30 -2.88 4.60
C SER A 96 17.95 -2.21 5.94
N LEU A 97 18.11 -0.89 6.07
CA LEU A 97 17.77 -0.19 7.32
C LEU A 97 16.26 -0.10 7.50
N THR A 98 15.54 0.32 6.46
CA THR A 98 14.08 0.48 6.47
C THR A 98 13.35 -0.87 6.58
N GLN A 99 13.84 -1.93 5.92
CA GLN A 99 13.23 -3.25 6.01
C GLN A 99 13.47 -3.93 7.36
N ARG A 100 14.64 -3.71 7.96
CA ARG A 100 14.95 -4.21 9.31
C ARG A 100 14.15 -3.46 10.36
N GLN A 101 13.93 -2.15 10.18
CA GLN A 101 12.98 -1.38 10.98
C GLN A 101 11.55 -1.94 10.84
N ARG A 102 11.04 -2.18 9.62
CA ARG A 102 9.69 -2.73 9.36
C ARG A 102 9.44 -4.08 10.03
N THR A 103 10.44 -4.95 10.04
CA THR A 103 10.33 -6.29 10.65
C THR A 103 10.33 -6.21 12.18
N LYS A 104 11.14 -5.29 12.74
CA LYS A 104 11.12 -4.97 14.18
C LYS A 104 9.79 -4.34 14.61
N LEU A 105 9.23 -3.45 13.78
CA LEU A 105 7.93 -2.81 13.98
C LEU A 105 6.80 -3.85 14.10
N ARG A 106 6.76 -4.87 13.23
CA ARG A 106 5.74 -5.93 13.29
C ARG A 106 5.85 -6.75 14.57
N THR A 107 7.06 -7.15 14.94
CA THR A 107 7.31 -7.94 16.16
C THR A 107 6.88 -7.18 17.42
N ALA A 108 7.10 -5.87 17.47
CA ALA A 108 6.70 -5.03 18.60
C ALA A 108 5.16 -4.83 18.68
N ALA A 109 4.47 -4.77 17.55
CA ALA A 109 3.00 -4.78 17.52
C ALA A 109 2.41 -6.10 18.03
N ASP A 110 3.06 -7.23 17.72
CA ASP A 110 2.65 -8.55 18.23
C ASP A 110 2.82 -8.65 19.76
N THR A 111 3.88 -8.05 20.34
CA THR A 111 4.02 -7.94 21.81
C THR A 111 2.98 -7.05 22.46
N LEU A 112 2.51 -5.99 21.79
CA LEU A 112 1.41 -5.16 22.31
C LEU A 112 0.07 -5.92 22.29
N HIS A 113 -0.17 -6.73 21.26
CA HIS A 113 -1.33 -7.60 21.15
C HIS A 113 -1.42 -8.62 22.30
N ALA A 114 -0.29 -9.06 22.83
CA ALA A 114 -0.24 -10.02 23.93
C ALA A 114 -0.72 -9.44 25.29
N SER A 115 -0.84 -8.11 25.40
CA SER A 115 -1.21 -7.42 26.66
C SER A 115 -2.72 -7.41 26.98
N GLY A 116 -3.55 -8.17 26.26
CA GLY A 116 -4.88 -8.59 26.75
C GLY A 116 -6.01 -7.56 26.73
N VAL A 117 -5.81 -6.37 26.15
CA VAL A 117 -6.92 -5.45 25.84
C VAL A 117 -7.43 -5.82 24.44
N ALA A 118 -8.74 -6.00 24.26
CA ALA A 118 -9.35 -6.16 22.95
C ALA A 118 -9.22 -4.84 22.17
N MET A 119 -8.03 -4.59 21.63
CA MET A 119 -7.71 -3.41 20.83
C MET A 119 -8.32 -3.56 19.45
N ASP A 120 -8.80 -2.46 18.90
CA ASP A 120 -9.29 -2.43 17.53
C ASP A 120 -8.09 -2.60 16.57
N PRO A 121 -8.02 -3.72 15.83
CA PRO A 121 -6.87 -4.01 14.97
C PRO A 121 -6.76 -3.02 13.80
N ASN A 122 -7.87 -2.44 13.35
CA ASN A 122 -7.86 -1.47 12.27
C ASN A 122 -7.32 -0.12 12.77
N ARG A 123 -7.77 0.32 13.94
CA ARG A 123 -7.26 1.53 14.60
C ARG A 123 -5.76 1.46 14.87
N LEU A 124 -5.27 0.33 15.38
CA LEU A 124 -3.84 0.11 15.60
C LEU A 124 -3.04 0.09 14.28
N ASN A 125 -3.58 -0.55 13.23
CA ASN A 125 -2.92 -0.57 11.92
C ASN A 125 -2.80 0.83 11.32
N THR A 126 -3.86 1.64 11.44
CA THR A 126 -3.83 3.05 11.04
C THR A 126 -2.80 3.83 11.85
N ALA A 127 -2.75 3.61 13.16
CA ALA A 127 -1.77 4.26 14.03
C ALA A 127 -0.32 3.96 13.59
N LEU A 128 -0.05 2.68 13.33
CA LEU A 128 1.25 2.21 12.86
C LEU A 128 1.61 2.80 11.49
N ARG A 129 0.65 2.88 10.55
CA ARG A 129 0.89 3.43 9.21
C ARG A 129 1.21 4.92 9.25
N ILE A 130 0.50 5.69 10.07
CA ILE A 130 0.76 7.13 10.24
C ILE A 130 2.16 7.31 10.84
N LEU A 131 2.47 6.64 11.94
CA LEU A 131 3.78 6.77 12.59
C LEU A 131 4.93 6.36 11.65
N GLN A 132 4.76 5.29 10.86
CA GLN A 132 5.76 4.87 9.87
C GLN A 132 5.98 5.94 8.80
N SER A 133 4.92 6.54 8.28
CA SER A 133 5.02 7.59 7.26
C SER A 133 5.76 8.82 7.80
N GLU A 134 5.50 9.20 9.05
CA GLU A 134 6.14 10.36 9.68
C GLU A 134 7.63 10.12 9.96
N LEU A 135 8.00 8.89 10.38
CA LEU A 135 9.41 8.53 10.61
C LEU A 135 10.20 8.43 9.30
N ASP A 136 9.57 7.92 8.24
CA ASP A 136 10.15 7.85 6.89
C ASP A 136 10.37 9.26 6.33
N LEU A 137 9.38 10.16 6.48
CA LEU A 137 9.50 11.56 6.08
C LEU A 137 10.61 12.31 6.84
N ALA A 138 10.82 11.96 8.11
CA ALA A 138 11.85 12.55 8.95
C ALA A 138 13.24 11.91 8.79
N ASP A 139 13.39 10.90 7.93
CA ASP A 139 14.60 10.09 7.73
C ASP A 139 15.23 9.66 9.06
N SER A 140 14.39 9.15 9.96
CA SER A 140 14.75 8.94 11.37
C SER A 140 15.03 7.47 11.68
N ASN A 141 16.08 7.21 12.44
CA ASN A 141 16.52 5.86 12.80
C ASN A 141 15.77 5.24 14.00
N LEU A 142 14.78 5.94 14.56
CA LEU A 142 14.09 5.53 15.77
C LEU A 142 13.37 4.18 15.61
N SER A 143 13.57 3.27 16.58
CA SER A 143 12.94 1.95 16.56
C SER A 143 11.52 1.99 17.14
N LEU A 144 10.63 1.06 16.76
CA LEU A 144 9.28 1.01 17.34
C LEU A 144 9.28 0.77 18.85
N ALA A 145 10.27 0.01 19.34
CA ALA A 145 10.45 -0.24 20.76
C ALA A 145 10.62 1.08 21.56
N ASP A 146 11.27 2.08 20.95
CA ASP A 146 11.49 3.39 21.57
C ASP A 146 10.25 4.29 21.46
N ASN A 147 9.32 3.98 20.55
CA ASN A 147 8.16 4.80 20.21
C ASN A 147 6.81 4.18 20.62
N ALA A 148 6.81 3.23 21.55
CA ALA A 148 5.59 2.64 22.08
C ALA A 148 4.63 3.70 22.67
N ASP A 149 5.18 4.71 23.35
CA ASP A 149 4.39 5.83 23.89
C ASP A 149 3.71 6.64 22.79
N LEU A 150 4.41 6.89 21.67
CA LEU A 150 3.86 7.64 20.55
C LEU A 150 2.76 6.85 19.83
N LEU A 151 2.89 5.52 19.75
CA LEU A 151 1.81 4.67 19.24
C LEU A 151 0.60 4.67 20.15
N ALA A 152 0.79 4.68 21.47
CA ALA A 152 -0.31 4.77 22.42
C ALA A 152 -1.06 6.10 22.28
N ASP A 153 -0.33 7.22 22.20
CA ASP A 153 -0.89 8.54 21.91
C ASP A 153 -1.70 8.54 20.60
N LEU A 154 -1.12 7.99 19.53
CA LEU A 154 -1.77 8.00 18.21
C LEU A 154 -2.98 7.07 18.18
N TYR A 155 -2.93 5.96 18.90
CA TYR A 155 -4.09 5.11 19.13
C TYR A 155 -5.18 5.90 19.84
N GLU A 156 -4.88 6.61 20.94
CA GLU A 156 -5.87 7.43 21.66
C GLU A 156 -6.51 8.53 20.79
N ILE A 157 -5.71 9.20 19.95
CA ILE A 157 -6.17 10.27 19.05
C ILE A 157 -7.07 9.74 17.93
N LEU A 158 -6.82 8.52 17.44
CA LEU A 158 -7.65 7.89 16.44
C LEU A 158 -8.98 7.49 17.05
N GLY A 159 -10.09 7.73 16.38
CA GLY A 159 -11.39 7.22 16.78
C GLY A 159 -11.58 5.72 16.47
N PRO A 160 -12.74 5.14 16.82
CA PRO A 160 -13.09 3.76 16.51
C PRO A 160 -12.93 3.48 15.00
N GLY A 161 -12.33 2.34 14.67
CA GLY A 161 -12.05 1.97 13.28
C GLY A 161 -10.94 2.76 12.60
N GLY A 162 -10.29 3.72 13.27
CA GLY A 162 -9.17 4.49 12.71
C GLY A 162 -9.56 5.45 11.57
N ASN A 163 -10.85 5.77 11.43
CA ASN A 163 -11.38 6.65 10.38
C ASN A 163 -11.62 8.09 10.85
N ASP A 164 -11.75 8.27 12.16
CA ASP A 164 -11.94 9.58 12.77
C ASP A 164 -10.63 10.00 13.46
N VAL A 165 -10.29 11.28 13.37
CA VAL A 165 -9.04 11.84 13.91
C VAL A 165 -9.38 13.19 14.52
N ASP A 166 -9.06 13.38 15.79
CA ASP A 166 -9.02 14.71 16.37
C ASP A 166 -7.83 15.49 15.77
N ALA A 167 -8.14 16.41 14.86
CA ALA A 167 -7.14 17.21 14.17
C ALA A 167 -6.30 18.08 15.13
N ALA A 168 -6.89 18.60 16.21
CA ALA A 168 -6.16 19.41 17.18
C ALA A 168 -5.17 18.54 17.98
N ALA A 169 -5.60 17.35 18.37
CA ALA A 169 -4.74 16.38 19.05
C ALA A 169 -3.62 15.84 18.13
N MET A 170 -3.91 15.62 16.85
CA MET A 170 -2.92 15.21 15.85
C MET A 170 -1.84 16.28 15.62
N VAL A 171 -2.22 17.56 15.56
CA VAL A 171 -1.26 18.67 15.45
C VAL A 171 -0.37 18.73 16.69
N ALA A 172 -0.95 18.61 17.89
CA ALA A 172 -0.19 18.58 19.14
C ALA A 172 0.79 17.38 19.18
N PHE A 173 0.34 16.21 18.72
CA PHE A 173 1.18 15.02 18.57
C PHE A 173 2.35 15.28 17.61
N ASN A 174 2.11 15.84 16.42
CA ASN A 174 3.16 16.12 15.43
C ASN A 174 4.22 17.10 15.95
N HIS A 175 3.83 18.11 16.73
CA HIS A 175 4.79 18.99 17.39
C HIS A 175 5.68 18.23 18.38
N ARG A 176 5.09 17.36 19.22
CA ARG A 176 5.86 16.53 20.17
C ARG A 176 6.80 15.55 19.46
N LEU A 177 6.33 14.93 18.38
CA LEU A 177 7.13 14.05 17.53
C LEU A 177 8.32 14.82 16.94
N GLY A 178 8.06 16.00 16.34
CA GLY A 178 9.10 16.85 15.77
C GLY A 178 10.17 17.28 16.79
N ASP A 179 9.78 17.63 18.02
CA ASP A 179 10.74 18.00 19.08
C ASP A 179 11.54 16.79 19.60
N ARG A 180 10.98 15.59 19.54
CA ARG A 180 11.71 14.36 19.84
C ARG A 180 12.73 14.02 18.74
N LEU A 181 12.32 14.14 17.48
CA LEU A 181 13.18 13.92 16.31
C LEU A 181 14.36 14.90 16.24
N LYS A 182 14.11 16.18 16.55
CA LYS A 182 15.18 17.18 16.65
C LYS A 182 16.20 16.84 17.73
N ARG A 183 15.75 16.35 18.89
CA ARG A 183 16.64 15.92 19.98
C ARG A 183 17.45 14.69 19.59
N ASP A 184 16.84 13.71 18.93
CA ASP A 184 17.53 12.51 18.46
C ASP A 184 18.64 12.84 17.46
N ARG A 185 18.36 13.74 16.51
CA ARG A 185 19.35 14.23 15.53
C ARG A 185 20.49 15.05 16.14
N GLN A 186 20.32 15.58 17.36
CA GLN A 186 21.39 16.29 18.08
C GLN A 186 22.27 15.33 18.91
N ILE A 187 21.82 14.10 19.13
CA ILE A 187 22.52 13.10 19.95
C ILE A 187 23.28 12.08 19.08
N ALA A 188 22.84 11.87 17.83
CA ALA A 188 23.52 11.08 16.80
C ALA A 188 24.68 11.84 16.12
#